data_AF-A0A8D4VPJ6-F1
#
_entry.id   AF-A0A8D4VPJ6-F1
#
_cell.length_a   1.000
_cell.length_b   1.000
_cell.length_c   1.000
_cell.angle_alpha   90.00
_cell.angle_beta   90.00
_cell.angle_gamma   90.00
#
_symmetry.space_group_name_H-M   'P 1'
#
loop_
_entity.id
_entity.type
_entity.pdbx_description
1 polymer ?
#
loop_
_entity_poly.entity_id
_entity_poly.type
_entity_poly.pdbx_seq_one_letter_code
_entity_poly.pdbx_strand_id
1 'polypeptide(L)'
;MPAAHAGQVVSVRLEAERLPVVAEGRIIAEHNRHLGRDRLICDPWHYLPILEKKPGVLRHSAPFQSWELPVAIRVVRDRLLKQSEGDQAFVDLLLLAREVGLEVPEIPCELTLETGVITASLVLNAMRWLSEPPRQPPLDGAPTPSLQTEPLADCGRYDSLREVRHVH
;
A
#
# COMPACT_ATOMS: atom_id res chain seq x y z
N MET A 1 14.80 -13.53 -12.47
CA MET A 1 15.47 -13.91 -11.20
C MET A 1 14.96 -13.01 -10.10
N PRO A 2 14.47 -13.55 -8.96
CA PRO A 2 14.06 -12.75 -7.82
C PRO A 2 15.20 -11.91 -7.25
N ALA A 3 14.90 -10.65 -6.91
CA ALA A 3 15.89 -9.73 -6.37
C ALA A 3 16.51 -10.21 -5.05
N ALA A 4 15.76 -10.98 -4.26
CA ALA A 4 16.23 -11.56 -3.00
C ALA A 4 17.40 -12.56 -3.18
N HIS A 5 17.54 -13.15 -4.38
CA HIS A 5 18.57 -14.14 -4.69
C HIS A 5 19.66 -13.57 -5.62
N ALA A 6 19.75 -12.24 -5.74
CA ALA A 6 20.79 -11.60 -6.55
C ALA A 6 22.19 -11.94 -6.03
N GLY A 7 23.08 -12.38 -6.93
CA GLY A 7 24.46 -12.77 -6.58
C GLY A 7 24.60 -14.18 -5.99
N GLN A 8 23.50 -14.92 -5.82
CA GLN A 8 23.54 -16.31 -5.36
C GLN A 8 23.60 -17.28 -6.55
N VAL A 9 24.22 -18.44 -6.33
CA VAL A 9 24.19 -19.54 -7.31
C VAL A 9 22.82 -20.19 -7.26
N VAL A 10 22.12 -20.16 -8.40
CA VAL A 10 20.81 -20.78 -8.58
C VAL A 10 20.85 -21.77 -9.73
N SER A 11 20.04 -22.81 -9.66
CA SER A 11 19.88 -23.76 -10.76
C SER A 11 18.61 -23.44 -11.54
N VAL A 12 18.70 -23.39 -12.87
CA VAL A 12 17.53 -23.28 -13.75
C VAL A 12 17.28 -24.66 -14.34
N ARG A 13 16.07 -25.18 -14.13
CA ARG A 13 15.66 -26.45 -14.72
C ARG A 13 14.86 -26.18 -16.00
N LEU A 14 15.04 -27.05 -16.99
CA LEU A 14 14.33 -26.98 -18.26
C LEU A 14 13.23 -28.03 -18.26
N GLU A 15 11.98 -27.59 -18.15
CA GLU A 15 10.80 -28.43 -18.32
C GLU A 15 10.16 -28.18 -19.69
N ALA A 16 9.15 -28.97 -20.05
CA ALA A 16 8.48 -28.87 -21.34
C ALA A 16 7.79 -27.50 -21.53
N GLU A 17 7.09 -27.03 -20.50
CA GLU A 17 6.31 -25.78 -20.55
C GLU A 17 6.83 -24.69 -19.63
N ARG A 18 7.74 -25.03 -18.70
CA ARG A 18 8.14 -24.14 -17.61
C ARG A 18 9.65 -24.15 -17.40
N LEU A 19 10.14 -23.09 -16.77
CA LEU A 19 11.53 -22.87 -16.38
C LEU A 19 11.57 -22.54 -14.89
N PRO A 20 11.51 -23.56 -14.00
CA PRO A 20 11.65 -23.31 -12.58
C PRO A 20 13.10 -22.97 -12.23
N VAL A 21 13.25 -21.91 -11.43
CA VAL A 21 14.51 -21.48 -10.84
C VAL A 21 14.53 -22.00 -9.41
N VAL A 22 15.56 -22.73 -9.05
CA VAL A 22 15.70 -23.39 -7.75
C VAL A 22 16.95 -22.88 -7.03
N ALA A 23 16.77 -22.46 -5.79
CA ALA A 23 17.85 -22.14 -4.84
C ALA A 23 17.65 -22.99 -3.58
N GLU A 24 18.73 -23.58 -3.06
CA GLU A 24 18.69 -24.37 -1.81
C GLU A 24 17.60 -25.47 -1.78
N GLY A 25 17.33 -26.08 -2.94
CA GLY A 25 16.30 -27.12 -3.09
C GLY A 25 14.86 -26.63 -3.13
N ARG A 26 14.61 -25.30 -3.11
CA ARG A 26 13.28 -24.68 -3.22
C ARG A 26 13.12 -23.94 -4.54
N ILE A 27 11.95 -24.04 -5.15
CA ILE A 27 11.60 -23.23 -6.34
C ILE A 27 11.39 -21.80 -5.86
N ILE A 28 12.19 -20.86 -6.37
CA ILE A 28 12.16 -19.43 -6.01
C ILE A 28 11.48 -18.57 -7.07
N ALA A 29 11.35 -19.09 -8.29
CA ALA A 29 10.63 -18.46 -9.39
C ALA A 29 10.25 -19.53 -10.40
N GLU A 30 9.14 -19.31 -11.09
CA GLU A 30 8.70 -20.15 -12.21
C GLU A 30 8.30 -19.24 -13.37
N HIS A 31 8.73 -19.59 -14.57
CA HIS A 31 8.43 -18.84 -15.79
C HIS A 31 7.96 -19.79 -16.88
N ASN A 32 6.96 -19.38 -17.65
CA ASN A 32 6.55 -20.12 -18.84
C ASN A 32 7.71 -20.16 -19.84
N ARG A 33 7.97 -21.35 -20.38
CA ARG A 33 9.01 -21.57 -21.38
C ARG A 33 8.56 -20.92 -22.68
N HIS A 34 9.45 -20.13 -23.25
CA HIS A 34 9.24 -19.50 -24.55
C HIS A 34 10.30 -19.96 -25.54
N LEU A 35 9.88 -20.42 -26.71
CA LEU A 35 10.75 -20.89 -27.79
C LEU A 35 11.03 -19.72 -28.74
N GLY A 36 11.88 -18.80 -28.30
CA GLY A 36 12.32 -17.62 -29.06
C GLY A 36 13.64 -17.08 -28.52
N ARG A 37 14.31 -16.22 -29.28
CA ARG A 37 15.54 -15.52 -28.85
C ARG A 37 15.20 -14.09 -28.40
N ASP A 38 16.08 -13.50 -27.60
CA ASP A 38 16.06 -12.08 -27.20
C ASP A 38 14.77 -11.60 -26.49
N ARG A 39 14.07 -12.49 -25.79
CA ARG A 39 12.96 -12.09 -24.91
C ARG A 39 13.40 -11.95 -23.47
N LEU A 40 13.10 -10.78 -22.89
CA LEU A 40 13.20 -10.53 -21.47
C LEU A 40 11.84 -10.82 -20.82
N ILE A 41 11.75 -11.89 -20.04
CA ILE A 41 10.56 -12.21 -19.23
C ILE A 41 10.89 -11.86 -17.78
N CYS A 42 10.21 -10.84 -17.27
CA CYS A 42 10.34 -10.38 -15.89
C CYS A 42 8.98 -10.41 -15.23
N ASP A 43 8.87 -11.11 -14.11
CA ASP A 43 7.75 -10.95 -13.19
C ASP A 43 8.04 -9.72 -12.29
N PRO A 44 7.19 -8.69 -12.29
CA PRO A 44 7.37 -7.49 -11.46
C PRO A 44 7.42 -7.79 -9.96
N TRP A 45 6.68 -8.79 -9.48
CA TRP A 45 6.60 -9.13 -8.05
C TRP A 45 7.96 -9.53 -7.46
N HIS A 46 8.80 -10.16 -8.27
CA HIS A 46 10.17 -10.54 -7.93
C HIS A 46 11.10 -9.37 -7.59
N TYR A 47 10.74 -8.14 -7.99
CA TYR A 47 11.54 -6.94 -7.80
C TYR A 47 10.95 -6.00 -6.74
N LEU A 48 9.82 -6.36 -6.10
CA LEU A 48 9.21 -5.56 -5.05
C LEU A 48 10.14 -5.27 -3.85
N PRO A 49 11.01 -6.20 -3.39
CA PRO A 49 11.98 -5.89 -2.33
C PRO A 49 13.00 -4.81 -2.68
N ILE A 50 13.24 -4.55 -3.98
CA ILE A 50 14.08 -3.43 -4.42
C ILE A 50 13.29 -2.13 -4.30
N LEU A 51 12.00 -2.15 -4.65
CA LEU A 51 11.12 -0.99 -4.55
C LEU A 51 10.97 -0.52 -3.10
N GLU A 52 10.90 -1.43 -2.14
CA GLU A 52 10.90 -1.10 -0.70
C GLU A 52 12.11 -0.24 -0.29
N LYS A 53 13.29 -0.49 -0.89
CA LYS A 53 14.53 0.24 -0.59
C LYS A 53 14.74 1.46 -1.47
N LYS A 54 14.22 1.42 -2.70
CA LYS A 54 14.43 2.43 -3.75
C LYS A 54 13.14 2.62 -4.57
N PRO A 55 12.14 3.34 -4.03
CA PRO A 55 10.84 3.52 -4.67
C PRO A 55 10.95 4.16 -6.07
N GLY A 56 11.89 5.09 -6.27
CA GLY A 56 12.07 5.79 -7.55
C GLY A 56 12.48 4.90 -8.73
N VAL A 57 12.86 3.64 -8.49
CA VAL A 57 13.11 2.63 -9.55
C VAL A 57 11.84 2.32 -10.33
N LEU A 58 10.67 2.50 -9.72
CA LEU A 58 9.36 2.19 -10.32
C LEU A 58 9.13 2.90 -11.66
N ARG A 59 9.70 4.10 -11.81
CA ARG A 59 9.57 4.94 -13.01
C ARG A 59 10.41 4.46 -14.19
N HIS A 60 11.51 3.75 -13.92
CA HIS A 60 12.57 3.55 -14.91
C HIS A 60 12.84 2.07 -15.20
N SER A 61 12.52 1.15 -14.30
CA SER A 61 12.92 -0.24 -14.51
C SER A 61 11.97 -0.97 -15.47
N ALA A 62 12.56 -1.73 -16.39
CA ALA A 62 11.85 -2.52 -17.39
C ALA A 62 10.72 -3.41 -16.83
N PRO A 63 10.85 -4.09 -15.66
CA PRO A 63 9.78 -4.92 -15.12
C PRO A 63 8.46 -4.17 -14.89
N PHE A 64 8.49 -2.90 -14.48
CA PHE A 64 7.29 -2.15 -14.10
C PHE A 64 6.65 -1.36 -15.24
N GLN A 65 7.36 -1.16 -16.36
CA GLN A 65 6.86 -0.35 -17.49
C GLN A 65 5.67 -1.01 -18.20
N SER A 66 5.74 -2.33 -18.41
CA SER A 66 4.70 -3.12 -19.08
C SER A 66 3.91 -4.00 -18.11
N TRP A 67 3.85 -3.60 -16.84
CA TRP A 67 3.09 -4.36 -15.86
C TRP A 67 1.59 -4.19 -16.06
N GLU A 68 0.93 -5.28 -16.41
CA GLU A 68 -0.52 -5.38 -16.49
C GLU A 68 -1.11 -5.36 -15.07
N LEU A 69 -1.64 -4.20 -14.69
CA LEU A 69 -2.36 -3.96 -13.45
C LEU A 69 -3.83 -3.64 -13.76
N PRO A 70 -4.75 -3.87 -12.82
CA PRO A 70 -6.13 -3.43 -12.96
C PRO A 70 -6.24 -1.93 -13.25
N VAL A 71 -7.29 -1.53 -13.97
CA VAL A 71 -7.39 -0.19 -14.56
C VAL A 71 -7.35 0.89 -13.49
N ALA A 72 -8.07 0.72 -12.39
CA ALA A 72 -8.09 1.69 -11.29
C ALA A 72 -6.70 1.90 -10.69
N ILE A 73 -5.98 0.81 -10.44
CA ILE A 73 -4.61 0.84 -9.88
C ILE A 73 -3.65 1.53 -10.86
N ARG A 74 -3.78 1.28 -12.17
CA ARG A 74 -2.96 1.96 -13.20
C ARG A 74 -3.18 3.48 -13.20
N VAL A 75 -4.43 3.94 -13.13
CA VAL A 75 -4.73 5.38 -13.13
C VAL A 75 -4.21 6.02 -11.83
N VAL A 76 -4.39 5.37 -10.68
CA VAL A 76 -3.84 5.82 -9.40
C VAL A 76 -2.31 5.92 -9.46
N ARG A 77 -1.62 4.88 -9.97
CA ARG A 77 -0.17 4.91 -10.23
C ARG A 77 0.21 6.15 -11.03
N ASP A 78 -0.39 6.35 -12.20
CA ASP A 78 0.00 7.43 -13.11
C ASP A 78 -0.21 8.83 -12.51
N ARG A 79 -1.15 8.98 -11.57
CA ARG A 79 -1.34 10.22 -10.81
C ARG A 79 -0.38 10.35 -9.63
N LEU A 80 -0.17 9.29 -8.84
CA LEU A 80 0.74 9.29 -7.70
C LEU A 80 2.18 9.53 -8.14
N LEU A 81 2.63 8.92 -9.24
CA LEU A 81 3.97 9.14 -9.77
C LEU A 81 4.20 10.58 -10.27
N LYS A 82 3.21 11.48 -10.26
CA LYS A 82 3.46 12.92 -10.55
C LYS A 82 3.64 13.76 -9.29
N GLN A 83 3.47 13.17 -8.11
CA GLN A 83 3.48 13.85 -6.82
C GLN A 83 4.79 13.59 -6.08
N SER A 84 5.12 14.50 -5.15
CA SER A 84 6.15 14.24 -4.14
C SER A 84 5.74 13.03 -3.30
N GLU A 85 6.68 12.13 -3.05
CA GLU A 85 6.49 10.90 -2.25
C GLU A 85 5.47 9.88 -2.81
N GLY A 86 4.91 10.12 -4.00
CA GLY A 86 3.95 9.21 -4.61
C GLY A 86 4.55 7.85 -5.02
N ASP A 87 5.87 7.79 -5.23
CA ASP A 87 6.59 6.53 -5.45
C ASP A 87 6.45 5.62 -4.24
N GLN A 88 6.70 6.15 -3.04
CA GLN A 88 6.59 5.37 -1.79
C GLN A 88 5.15 4.92 -1.56
N ALA A 89 4.18 5.81 -1.73
CA ALA A 89 2.78 5.48 -1.53
C ALA A 89 2.28 4.38 -2.48
N PHE A 90 2.75 4.41 -3.73
CA PHE A 90 2.43 3.34 -4.68
C PHE A 90 3.15 2.04 -4.34
N VAL A 91 4.40 2.09 -3.86
CA VAL A 91 5.10 0.90 -3.35
C VAL A 91 4.35 0.29 -2.16
N ASP A 92 3.89 1.08 -1.21
CA ASP A 92 3.09 0.62 -0.07
C ASP A 92 1.80 -0.06 -0.52
N LEU A 93 1.15 0.48 -1.55
CA LEU A 93 -0.02 -0.16 -2.17
C LEU A 93 0.32 -1.53 -2.73
N LEU A 94 1.44 -1.65 -3.46
CA LEU A 94 1.90 -2.91 -4.02
C LEU A 94 2.30 -3.93 -2.95
N LEU A 95 2.85 -3.47 -1.81
CA LEU A 95 3.16 -4.33 -0.68
C LEU A 95 1.90 -4.92 -0.07
N LEU A 96 0.85 -4.11 0.11
CA LEU A 96 -0.44 -4.66 0.53
C LEU A 96 -0.98 -5.65 -0.50
N ALA A 97 -0.95 -5.28 -1.79
CA ALA A 97 -1.41 -6.14 -2.87
C ALA A 97 -0.69 -7.51 -2.91
N ARG A 98 0.58 -7.58 -2.49
CA ARG A 98 1.32 -8.86 -2.37
C ARG A 98 0.71 -9.78 -1.32
N GLU A 99 0.13 -9.23 -0.25
CA GLU A 99 -0.40 -10.00 0.88
C GLU A 99 -1.86 -10.41 0.65
N VAL A 100 -2.69 -9.51 0.13
CA VAL A 100 -4.15 -9.71 0.00
C VAL A 100 -4.62 -9.92 -1.45
N GLY A 101 -3.74 -9.83 -2.43
CA GLY A 101 -4.08 -9.84 -3.86
C GLY A 101 -4.41 -8.44 -4.40
N LEU A 102 -4.51 -8.33 -5.74
CA LEU A 102 -4.79 -7.05 -6.42
C LEU A 102 -6.26 -6.61 -6.35
N GLU A 103 -7.18 -7.54 -6.08
CA GLU A 103 -8.62 -7.28 -5.98
C GLU A 103 -8.97 -6.32 -4.84
N VAL A 104 -8.29 -6.47 -3.69
CA VAL A 104 -8.53 -5.64 -2.49
C VAL A 104 -8.10 -4.19 -2.69
N PRO A 105 -6.88 -3.86 -3.18
CA PRO A 105 -6.49 -2.48 -3.44
C PRO A 105 -7.15 -1.86 -4.67
N GLU A 106 -7.81 -2.64 -5.54
CA GLU A 106 -8.57 -2.10 -6.67
C GLU A 106 -9.78 -1.28 -6.21
N ILE A 107 -10.61 -1.82 -5.32
CA ILE A 107 -11.80 -1.15 -4.76
C ILE A 107 -11.51 0.25 -4.19
N PRO A 108 -10.53 0.44 -3.27
CA PRO A 108 -10.21 1.77 -2.76
C PRO A 108 -9.61 2.67 -3.85
N CYS A 109 -8.88 2.12 -4.83
CA CYS A 109 -8.44 2.92 -5.97
C CYS A 109 -9.62 3.48 -6.77
N GLU A 110 -10.66 2.68 -7.01
CA GLU A 110 -11.90 3.13 -7.66
C GLU A 110 -12.58 4.23 -6.85
N LEU A 111 -12.80 4.01 -5.55
CA LEU A 111 -13.40 5.01 -4.66
C LEU A 111 -12.60 6.31 -4.65
N THR A 112 -11.27 6.22 -4.63
CA THR A 112 -10.40 7.40 -4.66
C THR A 112 -10.53 8.16 -5.98
N LEU A 113 -10.65 7.43 -7.11
CA LEU A 113 -10.84 8.02 -8.43
C LEU A 113 -12.16 8.79 -8.53
N GLU A 114 -13.24 8.28 -7.93
CA GLU A 114 -14.55 8.95 -7.88
C GLU A 114 -14.51 10.29 -7.15
N THR A 115 -13.69 10.43 -6.10
CA THR A 115 -13.55 11.69 -5.36
C THR A 115 -12.82 12.79 -6.16
N GLY A 116 -12.16 12.43 -7.26
CA GLY A 116 -11.41 13.35 -8.14
C GLY A 116 -10.06 13.81 -7.58
N VAL A 117 -9.84 13.71 -6.27
CA VAL A 117 -8.58 14.03 -5.60
C VAL A 117 -7.81 12.74 -5.36
N ILE A 118 -6.63 12.59 -5.95
CA ILE A 118 -5.75 11.46 -5.65
C ILE A 118 -4.52 12.01 -4.94
N THR A 119 -4.32 11.60 -3.70
CA THR A 119 -3.09 11.83 -2.95
C THR A 119 -2.61 10.51 -2.35
N ALA A 120 -1.31 10.43 -2.08
CA ALA A 120 -0.70 9.31 -1.36
C ALA A 120 -1.46 8.97 -0.07
N SER A 121 -1.76 9.99 0.74
CA SER A 121 -2.47 9.85 2.02
C SER A 121 -3.88 9.27 1.85
N LEU A 122 -4.63 9.71 0.84
CA LEU A 122 -6.01 9.27 0.64
C LEU A 122 -6.08 7.81 0.20
N VAL A 123 -5.22 7.40 -0.75
CA VAL A 123 -5.14 6.01 -1.20
C VAL A 123 -4.79 5.10 -0.03
N LEU A 124 -3.73 5.44 0.74
CA LEU A 124 -3.33 4.65 1.90
C LEU A 124 -4.42 4.61 2.98
N ASN A 125 -5.14 5.71 3.20
CA ASN A 125 -6.23 5.76 4.16
C ASN A 125 -7.41 4.87 3.73
N ALA A 126 -7.81 4.92 2.45
CA ALA A 126 -8.86 4.08 1.90
C ALA A 126 -8.49 2.58 2.00
N MET A 127 -7.22 2.24 1.73
CA MET A 127 -6.71 0.88 1.88
C MET A 127 -6.74 0.40 3.34
N ARG A 128 -6.35 1.25 4.30
CA ARG A 128 -6.44 0.93 5.74
C ARG A 128 -7.88 0.70 6.17
N TRP A 129 -8.80 1.56 5.75
CA TRP A 129 -10.20 1.44 6.11
C TRP A 129 -10.81 0.09 5.68
N LEU A 130 -10.43 -0.40 4.50
CA LEU A 130 -10.88 -1.71 4.01
C LEU A 130 -10.18 -2.90 4.69
N SER A 131 -8.99 -2.68 5.23
CA SER A 131 -8.21 -3.70 5.93
C SER A 131 -8.47 -3.70 7.45
N GLU A 132 -9.19 -2.69 7.95
CA GLU A 132 -9.46 -2.51 9.37
C GLU A 132 -10.33 -3.69 9.87
N PRO A 133 -9.93 -4.38 10.97
CA PRO A 133 -10.79 -5.39 11.55
C PRO A 133 -12.14 -4.78 11.96
N PRO A 134 -13.24 -5.55 11.92
CA PRO A 134 -14.54 -5.05 12.32
C PRO A 134 -14.46 -4.45 13.71
N ARG A 135 -14.97 -3.23 13.85
CA ARG A 135 -14.95 -2.47 15.10
C ARG A 135 -15.44 -3.38 16.23
N GLN A 136 -14.63 -3.54 17.27
CA GLN A 136 -15.03 -4.34 18.42
C GLN A 136 -16.36 -3.79 18.93
N PRO A 137 -17.34 -4.66 19.22
CA PRO A 137 -18.59 -4.22 19.80
C PRO A 137 -18.29 -3.41 21.08
N PRO A 138 -19.08 -2.38 21.40
CA PRO A 138 -18.97 -1.68 22.67
C PRO A 138 -18.88 -2.70 23.81
N LEU A 139 -18.00 -2.48 24.78
CA LEU A 139 -17.93 -3.34 25.96
C LEU A 139 -19.30 -3.38 26.63
N ASP A 140 -20.02 -4.49 26.49
CA ASP A 140 -21.25 -4.71 27.23
C ASP A 140 -20.90 -4.72 28.72
N GLY A 141 -21.34 -3.68 29.45
CA GLY A 141 -21.40 -3.73 30.91
C GLY A 141 -20.76 -2.58 31.69
N ALA A 142 -20.13 -1.59 31.05
CA ALA A 142 -19.87 -0.34 31.75
C ALA A 142 -21.08 0.58 31.57
N PRO A 143 -21.86 0.91 32.63
CA PRO A 143 -22.86 1.96 32.52
C PRO A 143 -22.12 3.22 32.05
N THR A 144 -22.54 3.78 30.92
CA THR A 144 -22.08 5.10 30.48
C THR A 144 -22.28 6.02 31.68
N PRO A 145 -21.22 6.62 32.26
CA PRO A 145 -21.37 7.45 33.44
C PRO A 145 -22.35 8.57 33.09
N SER A 146 -23.49 8.58 33.78
CA SER A 146 -24.45 9.66 33.62
C SER A 146 -23.82 10.92 34.18
N LEU A 147 -23.74 11.95 33.36
CA LEU A 147 -23.31 13.26 33.82
C LEU A 147 -24.34 13.73 34.85
N GLN A 148 -23.96 13.79 36.13
CA GLN A 148 -24.82 14.37 37.17
C GLN A 148 -24.99 15.88 36.99
N THR A 149 -24.11 16.51 36.23
CA THR A 149 -24.18 17.92 35.87
C THR A 149 -23.86 18.03 34.40
N GLU A 150 -24.86 18.43 33.62
CA GLU A 150 -24.67 18.69 32.20
C GLU A 150 -23.78 19.93 32.05
N PRO A 151 -22.71 19.86 31.22
CA PRO A 151 -21.86 21.02 31.02
C PRO A 151 -22.67 22.11 30.33
N LEU A 152 -22.97 23.18 31.07
CA LEU A 152 -23.44 24.43 30.47
C LEU A 152 -22.32 25.00 29.59
N ALA A 153 -22.62 25.19 28.31
CA ALA A 153 -21.78 25.92 27.36
C ALA A 153 -21.80 27.41 27.70
N ASP A 154 -21.17 27.78 28.83
CA ASP A 154 -21.05 29.14 29.31
C ASP A 154 -19.67 29.70 28.95
N CYS A 155 -19.61 30.42 27.82
CA CYS A 155 -18.40 31.11 27.36
C CYS A 155 -17.98 32.26 28.30
N GLY A 156 -18.89 32.78 29.15
CA GLY A 156 -18.61 33.86 30.10
C GLY A 156 -17.72 33.42 31.28
N ARG A 157 -17.56 32.11 31.51
CA ARG A 157 -16.59 31.58 32.49
C ARG A 157 -15.14 31.94 32.18
N TYR A 158 -14.80 32.21 30.92
CA TYR A 158 -13.46 32.68 30.55
C TYR A 158 -13.27 34.17 30.82
N ASP A 159 -14.33 34.97 30.75
CA ASP A 159 -14.26 36.41 30.98
C ASP A 159 -13.99 36.73 32.46
N SER A 160 -14.54 35.94 33.38
CA SER A 160 -14.27 36.07 34.82
C SER A 160 -12.83 35.74 35.22
N LEU A 161 -12.10 34.92 34.42
CA LEU A 161 -10.67 34.68 34.59
C LEU A 161 -9.80 35.86 34.14
N ARG A 162 -10.34 36.78 33.32
CA ARG A 162 -9.64 38.02 32.91
C ARG A 162 -9.79 39.14 33.95
N GLU A 163 -10.73 39.01 34.88
CA GLU A 163 -10.99 40.01 35.93
C GLU A 163 -10.23 39.78 37.24
N VAL A 164 -9.32 38.79 37.30
CA VAL A 164 -8.37 38.68 38.42
C VAL A 164 -7.44 39.90 38.38
N ARG A 165 -7.89 40.98 39.01
CA ARG A 165 -7.06 42.09 39.45
C ARG A 165 -5.90 41.50 40.23
N HIS A 166 -4.70 41.60 39.67
CA HIS A 166 -3.48 41.59 40.45
C HIS A 166 -3.61 42.70 41.51
N VAL A 167 -3.93 42.31 42.74
CA VAL A 167 -3.84 43.20 43.90
C VAL A 167 -2.36 43.28 44.26
N HIS A 168 -1.88 44.53 44.32
CA HIS A 168 -0.54 44.96 44.73
C HIS A 168 -0.14 44.45 46.12
#